data_AF-A0AAV0I433-F1
#
_entry.id   AF-A0AAV0I433-F1
#
_cell.length_a   1.000
_cell.length_b   1.000
_cell.length_c   1.000
_cell.angle_alpha   90.00
_cell.angle_beta   90.00
_cell.angle_gamma   90.00
#
_symmetry.space_group_name_H-M   'P 1'
#
loop_
_entity.id
_entity.type
_entity.pdbx_description
1 polymer ?
#
loop_
_entity_poly.entity_id
_entity_poly.type
_entity_poly.pdbx_seq_one_letter_code
_entity_poly.pdbx_strand_id
1 'polypeptide(L)'
;MTTAMVEKYKAFYRLLNKTSRTLVDRRFRQQGQCARGGSAASGLDHRPDAVVEQRVSYLGCPKRGLWTSARASLPSFVDGGFARDYPMNRCRSFGSVAGEIQRSSKFATLNSDDVAHFKEILGERNVVQDERLEAANSDWMHKYVGSSRLLLLPKSTDEVSRILKYCNSRCLAVVPQGGNTGLVGGSVPVFDEVIINMALMKQVISFDKISGILVCEAGCILEDLISFLDNQGFVMPLDLGAKGSCQIGGNVATNAGGLRLIRYGSLHGNVLGLEVVLANGDVLDMLGTLRKDNTGYDLKHLFIGSEGSLGIITKVSILTPPKLSSVNIAFLACQDYLSCQKLLLEAKRSLGEILSAFEFMDSVAMDVVLNNLDGVRNPLAPTAHNFYVLIETTGTEESYDKEKLEKFLVGSMESGLISDGVLAQDINQASAFWRLREILAQIEPFVYEWTSNHRGSISAEHGVGLMKANKIFYSKSPEAVQLMASIKKLVDPKTILNPYKVLPHSLMSYS
;
A
#
# COMPACT_ATOMS: atom_id res chain seq x y z
N MET A 1 8.10 13.03 31.08
CA MET A 1 8.16 14.01 29.98
C MET A 1 8.48 15.37 30.56
N THR A 2 9.57 16.00 30.14
CA THR A 2 10.04 17.27 30.72
C THR A 2 9.19 18.45 30.23
N THR A 3 8.99 19.45 31.10
CA THR A 3 8.21 20.68 30.85
C THR A 3 8.60 21.41 29.56
N ALA A 4 9.86 21.26 29.13
CA ALA A 4 10.38 21.80 27.87
C ALA A 4 9.76 21.15 26.61
N MET A 5 9.35 19.89 26.69
CA MET A 5 8.71 19.16 25.57
C MET A 5 7.27 19.63 25.36
N VAL A 6 6.54 19.90 26.45
CA VAL A 6 5.17 20.42 26.42
C VAL A 6 5.12 21.83 25.82
N GLU A 7 6.09 22.70 26.16
CA GLU A 7 6.14 24.05 25.59
C GLU A 7 6.52 24.05 24.10
N LYS A 8 7.38 23.13 23.65
CA LYS A 8 7.65 22.95 22.20
C LYS A 8 6.42 22.44 21.43
N TYR A 9 5.64 21.53 22.02
CA TYR A 9 4.40 21.02 21.43
C TYR A 9 3.33 22.12 21.33
N LYS A 10 3.18 22.94 22.37
CA LYS A 10 2.29 24.11 22.35
C LYS A 10 2.72 25.16 21.32
N ALA A 11 4.02 25.39 21.14
CA ALA A 11 4.54 26.31 20.13
C ALA A 11 4.25 25.82 18.70
N PHE A 12 4.39 24.51 18.46
CA PHE A 12 4.04 23.87 17.18
C PHE A 12 2.54 23.97 16.87
N TYR A 13 1.68 23.71 17.87
CA TYR A 13 0.22 23.82 17.72
C TYR A 13 -0.24 25.26 17.44
N ARG A 14 0.42 26.26 18.05
CA ARG A 14 0.16 27.68 17.75
C ARG A 14 0.60 28.07 16.33
N LEU A 15 1.64 27.44 15.79
CA LEU A 15 2.11 27.71 14.43
C LEU A 15 1.12 27.20 13.38
N LEU A 16 0.64 25.95 13.53
CA LEU A 16 -0.37 25.33 12.65
C LEU A 16 -1.68 26.14 12.60
N ASN A 17 -2.15 26.62 13.75
CA ASN A 17 -3.37 27.43 13.81
C ASN A 17 -3.21 28.83 13.18
N LYS A 18 -2.00 29.39 13.18
CA LYS A 18 -1.71 30.70 12.57
C LYS A 18 -1.67 30.61 11.03
N THR A 19 -1.23 29.48 10.48
CA THR A 19 -1.23 29.20 9.03
C THR A 19 -2.64 28.88 8.52
N SER A 20 -3.46 28.19 9.33
CA SER A 20 -4.84 27.86 8.95
C SER A 20 -5.76 29.09 8.90
N ARG A 21 -5.61 30.04 9.85
CA ARG A 21 -6.39 31.29 9.86
C ARG A 21 -6.08 32.22 8.67
N THR A 22 -4.85 32.23 8.15
CA THR A 22 -4.49 33.06 6.99
C THR A 22 -4.95 32.50 5.65
N LEU A 23 -5.24 31.19 5.57
CA LEU A 23 -5.83 30.53 4.40
C LEU A 23 -7.36 30.68 4.35
N VAL A 24 -8.04 30.67 5.51
CA VAL A 24 -9.50 30.84 5.60
C VAL A 24 -9.91 32.29 5.32
N ASP A 25 -9.17 33.29 5.82
CA ASP A 25 -9.50 34.72 5.62
C ASP A 25 -9.33 35.19 4.15
N ARG A 26 -8.49 34.50 3.36
CA ARG A 26 -8.32 34.80 1.93
C ARG A 26 -9.43 34.24 1.05
N ARG A 27 -10.12 33.16 1.46
CA ARG A 27 -11.27 32.61 0.70
C ARG A 27 -12.56 33.39 0.95
N PHE A 28 -12.76 33.98 2.13
CA PHE A 28 -13.98 34.72 2.45
C PHE A 28 -14.09 36.12 1.82
N ARG A 29 -12.99 36.70 1.31
CA ARG A 29 -13.04 37.99 0.59
C ARG A 29 -13.32 37.89 -0.92
N GLN A 30 -13.31 36.69 -1.52
CA GLN A 30 -13.55 36.51 -2.96
C GLN A 30 -14.97 36.05 -3.33
N GLN A 31 -15.84 35.74 -2.37
CA GLN A 31 -17.25 35.37 -2.63
C GLN A 31 -18.28 36.39 -2.14
N GLY A 32 -17.84 37.60 -1.76
CA GLY A 32 -18.70 38.63 -1.17
C GLY A 32 -19.12 39.75 -2.12
N GLN A 33 -19.30 39.53 -3.43
CA GLN A 33 -19.87 40.53 -4.35
C GLN A 33 -20.62 39.85 -5.51
N CYS A 34 -21.83 39.35 -5.26
CA CYS A 34 -22.94 39.35 -6.21
C CYS A 34 -24.21 38.84 -5.50
N ALA A 35 -25.28 39.65 -5.58
CA ALA A 35 -26.67 39.41 -5.20
C ALA A 35 -27.19 40.29 -4.05
N ARG A 36 -27.61 41.52 -4.41
CA ARG A 36 -28.68 42.27 -3.74
C ARG A 36 -29.76 42.55 -4.78
N GLY A 37 -31.01 42.15 -4.51
CA GLY A 37 -32.18 42.59 -5.27
C GLY A 37 -33.46 41.81 -4.96
N GLY A 38 -34.40 42.45 -4.23
CA GLY A 38 -35.84 42.10 -4.07
C GLY A 38 -36.15 41.08 -2.96
N SER A 39 -36.71 41.42 -1.77
CA SER A 39 -38.06 41.93 -1.42
C SER A 39 -39.21 41.08 -1.99
N ALA A 40 -40.28 40.67 -1.29
CA ALA A 40 -40.74 40.66 0.10
C ALA A 40 -42.06 39.84 0.11
N ALA A 41 -42.48 39.40 1.30
CA ALA A 41 -43.86 39.13 1.75
C ALA A 41 -44.64 37.84 1.35
N SER A 42 -45.05 37.14 2.43
CA SER A 42 -46.38 36.52 2.73
C SER A 42 -46.88 35.34 1.88
N GLY A 43 -47.54 34.29 2.38
CA GLY A 43 -48.05 33.86 3.69
C GLY A 43 -49.08 32.73 3.43
N LEU A 44 -49.35 31.84 4.41
CA LEU A 44 -50.50 30.90 4.51
C LEU A 44 -50.60 29.79 3.41
N ASP A 45 -51.17 28.59 3.56
CA ASP A 45 -51.67 27.69 4.62
C ASP A 45 -51.97 26.32 3.91
N HIS A 46 -52.18 25.25 4.67
CA HIS A 46 -52.89 23.99 4.37
C HIS A 46 -52.23 22.77 3.65
N ARG A 47 -52.50 21.61 4.27
CA ARG A 47 -52.25 20.18 3.93
C ARG A 47 -53.31 19.63 2.91
N PRO A 48 -53.45 18.30 2.61
CA PRO A 48 -52.53 17.14 2.46
C PRO A 48 -52.76 16.31 1.15
N ASP A 49 -52.10 15.14 1.07
CA ASP A 49 -52.42 13.91 0.31
C ASP A 49 -51.99 13.76 -1.17
N ALA A 50 -51.15 12.75 -1.43
CA ALA A 50 -51.47 11.61 -2.33
C ALA A 50 -50.30 10.62 -2.45
N VAL A 51 -50.62 9.35 -2.26
CA VAL A 51 -49.83 8.15 -2.56
C VAL A 51 -49.86 7.88 -4.06
N VAL A 52 -48.71 7.64 -4.70
CA VAL A 52 -48.62 6.94 -5.99
C VAL A 52 -47.38 6.04 -6.00
N GLU A 53 -47.63 4.72 -6.04
CA GLU A 53 -46.68 3.71 -6.50
C GLU A 53 -46.30 3.95 -7.96
N GLN A 54 -45.02 3.88 -8.32
CA GLN A 54 -44.66 3.43 -9.66
C GLN A 54 -43.26 2.80 -9.76
N ARG A 55 -43.32 1.56 -10.27
CA ARG A 55 -42.31 0.64 -10.81
C ARG A 55 -40.95 1.22 -11.23
N VAL A 56 -39.92 0.49 -10.81
CA VAL A 56 -38.54 0.55 -11.33
C VAL A 56 -38.49 0.01 -12.75
N SER A 57 -37.96 0.80 -13.68
CA SER A 57 -37.55 0.35 -15.02
C SER A 57 -36.10 0.75 -15.28
N TYR A 58 -35.27 -0.26 -15.53
CA TYR A 58 -33.87 -0.18 -15.94
C TYR A 58 -33.72 0.58 -17.27
N LEU A 59 -32.82 1.57 -17.32
CA LEU A 59 -32.29 2.11 -18.58
C LEU A 59 -30.78 2.38 -18.44
N GLY A 60 -30.05 1.96 -19.46
CA GLY A 60 -28.60 1.83 -19.47
C GLY A 60 -27.82 3.10 -19.85
N CYS A 61 -26.52 2.95 -19.69
CA CYS A 61 -25.44 3.89 -19.99
C CYS A 61 -25.31 4.24 -21.48
N PRO A 62 -25.00 5.50 -21.83
CA PRO A 62 -24.38 5.82 -23.11
C PRO A 62 -22.92 6.31 -22.99
N LYS A 63 -22.13 5.88 -23.97
CA LYS A 63 -20.69 6.06 -24.17
C LYS A 63 -20.28 7.46 -24.65
N ARG A 64 -18.97 7.68 -24.48
CA ARG A 64 -18.05 8.75 -24.96
C ARG A 64 -18.33 9.32 -26.36
N GLY A 65 -18.08 10.63 -26.51
CA GLY A 65 -17.88 11.31 -27.79
C GLY A 65 -16.62 12.19 -27.76
N LEU A 66 -15.74 12.00 -28.75
CA LEU A 66 -14.56 12.80 -29.09
C LEU A 66 -14.97 14.20 -29.58
N TRP A 67 -14.13 15.22 -29.35
CA TRP A 67 -14.07 16.40 -30.22
C TRP A 67 -12.64 16.88 -30.49
N THR A 68 -12.40 17.14 -31.77
CA THR A 68 -11.17 17.54 -32.46
C THR A 68 -10.95 19.06 -32.48
N SER A 69 -9.72 19.44 -32.81
CA SER A 69 -9.14 20.79 -32.92
C SER A 69 -9.78 21.75 -33.93
N ALA A 70 -9.75 23.06 -33.63
CA ALA A 70 -9.60 24.12 -34.64
C ALA A 70 -8.97 25.40 -34.04
N ARG A 71 -7.96 25.96 -34.72
CA ARG A 71 -7.35 27.28 -34.50
C ARG A 71 -8.13 28.35 -35.29
N ALA A 72 -8.26 29.56 -34.74
CA ALA A 72 -8.48 30.79 -35.50
C ALA A 72 -7.86 32.01 -34.77
N SER A 73 -7.41 32.99 -35.55
CA SER A 73 -6.45 34.06 -35.23
C SER A 73 -7.07 35.45 -34.98
N LEU A 74 -6.53 36.16 -33.97
CA LEU A 74 -6.30 37.62 -33.69
C LEU A 74 -7.09 38.73 -34.43
N PRO A 75 -7.38 39.87 -33.76
CA PRO A 75 -6.46 41.04 -33.87
C PRO A 75 -6.23 41.88 -32.59
N SER A 76 -5.13 42.64 -32.63
CA SER A 76 -4.49 43.49 -31.61
C SER A 76 -5.02 44.93 -31.52
N PHE A 77 -5.08 45.54 -30.33
CA PHE A 77 -4.88 47.00 -30.11
C PHE A 77 -4.46 47.35 -28.66
N VAL A 78 -3.20 47.79 -28.53
CA VAL A 78 -2.57 48.91 -27.78
C VAL A 78 -2.96 49.30 -26.33
N ASP A 79 -1.93 49.20 -25.48
CA ASP A 79 -1.49 49.93 -24.26
C ASP A 79 -2.46 50.51 -23.21
N GLY A 80 -2.17 50.15 -21.95
CA GLY A 80 -2.69 50.85 -20.77
C GLY A 80 -2.46 50.20 -19.40
N GLY A 81 -1.21 49.88 -19.01
CA GLY A 81 -0.78 49.95 -17.60
C GLY A 81 -1.03 48.76 -16.65
N PHE A 82 0.05 48.40 -15.93
CA PHE A 82 0.17 47.47 -14.80
C PHE A 82 0.29 45.97 -15.11
N ALA A 83 1.49 45.57 -15.56
CA ALA A 83 1.99 44.21 -15.43
C ALA A 83 2.09 43.82 -13.94
N ARG A 84 1.40 42.74 -13.56
CA ARG A 84 1.76 41.91 -12.39
C ARG A 84 1.88 40.48 -12.87
N ASP A 85 3.13 39.99 -12.87
CA ASP A 85 3.47 38.59 -13.08
C ASP A 85 2.68 37.69 -12.11
N TYR A 86 1.85 36.81 -12.68
CA TYR A 86 1.34 35.64 -11.96
C TYR A 86 2.26 34.47 -12.29
N PRO A 87 3.00 33.89 -11.33
CA PRO A 87 3.82 32.73 -11.61
C PRO A 87 2.92 31.54 -11.92
N MET A 88 3.14 30.92 -13.08
CA MET A 88 2.71 29.55 -13.35
C MET A 88 3.05 28.66 -12.15
N ASN A 89 2.11 27.81 -11.76
CA ASN A 89 2.27 26.78 -10.74
C ASN A 89 3.56 25.97 -11.00
N ARG A 90 4.60 26.28 -10.23
CA ARG A 90 5.84 25.51 -10.20
C ARG A 90 5.51 24.15 -9.60
N CYS A 91 5.70 23.09 -10.39
CA CYS A 91 6.00 21.76 -9.87
C CYS A 91 7.12 21.92 -8.84
N ARG A 92 6.84 21.64 -7.56
CA ARG A 92 7.88 21.71 -6.52
C ARG A 92 8.73 20.45 -6.63
N SER A 93 9.84 20.53 -7.36
CA SER A 93 10.98 19.64 -7.14
C SER A 93 11.58 19.96 -5.77
N PHE A 94 11.30 19.13 -4.78
CA PHE A 94 11.99 19.24 -3.50
C PHE A 94 13.36 18.58 -3.63
N GLY A 95 14.39 19.42 -3.69
CA GLY A 95 15.70 19.06 -3.18
C GLY A 95 15.65 19.04 -1.66
N SER A 96 15.68 17.84 -1.08
CA SER A 96 16.17 17.63 0.28
C SER A 96 16.78 16.23 0.39
N VAL A 97 18.08 16.14 0.10
CA VAL A 97 18.99 15.04 0.50
C VAL A 97 18.61 13.63 0.01
N ALA A 98 18.10 13.50 -1.21
CA ALA A 98 18.52 12.39 -2.05
C ALA A 98 19.85 12.83 -2.65
N GLY A 99 20.98 12.18 -2.30
CA GLY A 99 22.17 12.34 -3.13
C GLY A 99 21.75 12.03 -4.57
N GLU A 100 22.17 12.82 -5.55
CA GLU A 100 21.90 12.54 -6.96
C GLU A 100 22.44 11.14 -7.27
N ILE A 101 21.55 10.14 -7.19
CA ILE A 101 21.89 8.78 -7.62
C ILE A 101 22.22 8.94 -9.09
N GLN A 102 23.39 8.45 -9.49
CA GLN A 102 23.81 8.46 -10.89
C GLN A 102 23.67 7.06 -11.46
N ARG A 103 23.30 6.98 -12.74
CA ARG A 103 23.23 5.71 -13.45
C ARG A 103 24.64 5.10 -13.47
N SER A 104 24.78 3.88 -12.94
CA SER A 104 26.04 3.15 -12.99
C SER A 104 26.49 2.94 -14.44
N SER A 105 27.77 3.22 -14.71
CA SER A 105 28.41 2.93 -15.99
C SER A 105 28.65 1.43 -16.21
N LYS A 106 28.54 0.61 -15.15
CA LYS A 106 28.67 -0.86 -15.23
C LYS A 106 27.51 -1.52 -15.94
N PHE A 107 26.33 -0.91 -15.88
CA PHE A 107 25.16 -1.45 -16.55
C PHE A 107 25.20 -1.12 -18.03
N ALA A 108 25.08 -2.15 -18.87
CA ALA A 108 24.96 -1.95 -20.30
C ALA A 108 23.69 -1.17 -20.63
N THR A 109 23.69 -0.50 -21.78
CA THR A 109 22.50 0.13 -22.33
C THR A 109 21.81 -0.85 -23.27
N LEU A 110 20.48 -0.89 -23.18
CA LEU A 110 19.63 -1.70 -24.05
C LEU A 110 19.82 -1.31 -25.53
N ASN A 111 19.98 -2.30 -26.40
CA ASN A 111 20.03 -2.14 -27.85
C ASN A 111 18.99 -3.02 -28.57
N SER A 112 18.96 -2.98 -29.91
CA SER A 112 18.01 -3.73 -30.73
C SER A 112 18.19 -5.25 -30.64
N ASP A 113 19.42 -5.73 -30.46
CA ASP A 113 19.74 -7.16 -30.39
C ASP A 113 19.24 -7.74 -29.06
N ASP A 114 19.35 -6.97 -27.98
CA ASP A 114 18.77 -7.33 -26.68
C ASP A 114 17.25 -7.52 -26.81
N VAL A 115 16.55 -6.60 -27.47
CA VAL A 115 15.10 -6.68 -27.69
C VAL A 115 14.74 -7.88 -28.58
N ALA A 116 15.49 -8.13 -29.65
CA ALA A 116 15.28 -9.29 -30.51
C ALA A 116 15.42 -10.60 -29.74
N HIS A 117 16.44 -10.70 -28.87
CA HIS A 117 16.63 -11.87 -28.02
C HIS A 117 15.45 -12.11 -27.06
N PHE A 118 14.93 -11.06 -26.42
CA PHE A 118 13.76 -11.23 -25.55
C PHE A 118 12.50 -11.64 -26.33
N LYS A 119 12.36 -11.24 -27.59
CA LYS A 119 11.27 -11.68 -28.46
C LYS A 119 11.37 -13.16 -28.82
N GLU A 120 12.57 -13.71 -28.94
CA GLU A 120 12.78 -15.16 -29.09
C GLU A 120 12.37 -15.95 -27.84
N ILE A 121 12.54 -15.37 -26.65
CA ILE A 121 12.15 -16.01 -25.38
C ILE A 121 10.64 -15.92 -25.17
N LEU A 122 10.06 -14.73 -25.32
CA LEU A 122 8.69 -14.42 -24.86
C LEU A 122 7.64 -14.33 -25.97
N GLY A 123 8.09 -14.24 -27.22
CA GLY A 123 7.28 -13.81 -28.35
C GLY A 123 7.03 -12.29 -28.38
N GLU A 124 6.68 -11.78 -29.57
CA GLU A 124 6.49 -10.35 -29.85
C GLU A 124 5.53 -9.65 -28.88
N ARG A 125 4.43 -10.29 -28.50
CA ARG A 125 3.36 -9.65 -27.71
C ARG A 125 3.75 -9.36 -26.26
N ASN A 126 4.72 -10.09 -25.73
CA ASN A 126 5.13 -10.04 -24.33
C ASN A 126 6.41 -9.22 -24.11
N VAL A 127 6.92 -8.60 -25.18
CA VAL A 127 8.03 -7.64 -25.16
C VAL A 127 7.45 -6.26 -25.49
N VAL A 128 7.35 -5.41 -24.48
CA VAL A 128 6.55 -4.18 -24.52
C VAL A 128 7.46 -2.96 -24.59
N GLN A 129 7.23 -2.13 -25.61
CA GLN A 129 7.93 -0.85 -25.87
C GLN A 129 6.95 0.30 -26.19
N ASP A 130 5.67 0.14 -25.82
CA ASP A 130 4.59 1.08 -26.11
C ASP A 130 4.15 1.88 -24.86
N GLU A 131 3.03 2.59 -24.97
CA GLU A 131 2.42 3.44 -23.92
C GLU A 131 2.22 2.74 -22.56
N ARG A 132 2.15 1.40 -22.52
CA ARG A 132 2.08 0.65 -21.25
C ARG A 132 3.30 0.88 -20.35
N LEU A 133 4.44 1.28 -20.91
CA LEU A 133 5.62 1.65 -20.16
C LEU A 133 5.41 2.88 -19.27
N GLU A 134 4.51 3.80 -19.63
CA GLU A 134 4.27 5.00 -18.81
C GLU A 134 3.74 4.61 -17.43
N ALA A 135 2.75 3.72 -17.39
CA ALA A 135 2.19 3.19 -16.15
C ALA A 135 3.20 2.31 -15.39
N ALA A 136 4.02 1.52 -16.10
CA ALA A 136 5.01 0.64 -15.47
C ALA A 136 6.21 1.41 -14.87
N ASN A 137 6.52 2.60 -15.40
CA ASN A 137 7.59 3.45 -14.89
C ASN A 137 7.16 4.34 -13.72
N SER A 138 5.86 4.61 -13.54
CA SER A 138 5.36 5.45 -12.44
C SER A 138 4.94 4.60 -11.25
N ASP A 139 5.35 4.98 -10.04
CA ASP A 139 4.93 4.28 -8.82
C ASP A 139 3.47 4.61 -8.45
N TRP A 140 2.90 3.84 -7.53
CA TRP A 140 1.51 4.00 -7.08
C TRP A 140 1.16 5.42 -6.61
N MET A 141 2.11 6.10 -5.99
CA MET A 141 1.91 7.45 -5.43
C MET A 141 2.29 8.56 -6.41
N HIS A 142 2.75 8.22 -7.63
CA HIS A 142 3.31 9.14 -8.62
C HIS A 142 4.43 10.04 -8.08
N LYS A 143 5.19 9.53 -7.10
CA LYS A 143 6.37 10.18 -6.50
C LYS A 143 7.65 9.88 -7.28
N TYR A 144 7.73 8.71 -7.89
CA TYR A 144 8.89 8.21 -8.60
C TYR A 144 8.48 7.80 -10.01
N VAL A 145 9.26 8.25 -10.99
CA VAL A 145 9.06 7.92 -12.41
C VAL A 145 10.39 7.50 -13.01
N GLY A 146 10.47 6.23 -13.42
CA GLY A 146 11.61 5.67 -14.14
C GLY A 146 11.64 6.06 -15.62
N SER A 147 12.63 5.55 -16.35
CA SER A 147 12.82 5.79 -17.79
C SER A 147 13.12 4.49 -18.55
N SER A 148 12.61 3.37 -18.06
CA SER A 148 12.75 2.09 -18.76
C SER A 148 12.08 2.13 -20.12
N ARG A 149 12.76 1.51 -21.09
CA ARG A 149 12.31 1.38 -22.48
C ARG A 149 11.81 -0.03 -22.81
N LEU A 150 11.74 -0.91 -21.82
CA LEU A 150 11.43 -2.31 -22.03
C LEU A 150 10.72 -2.93 -20.83
N LEU A 151 9.54 -3.46 -21.09
CA LEU A 151 8.75 -4.24 -20.15
C LEU A 151 8.59 -5.66 -20.70
N LEU A 152 8.99 -6.65 -19.91
CA LEU A 152 8.93 -8.07 -20.23
C LEU A 152 7.84 -8.75 -19.40
N LEU A 153 7.01 -9.57 -20.06
CA LEU A 153 5.88 -10.27 -19.45
C LEU A 153 6.04 -11.79 -19.57
N PRO A 154 6.88 -12.42 -18.73
CA PRO A 154 7.05 -13.87 -18.71
C PRO A 154 5.79 -14.59 -18.24
N LYS A 155 5.62 -15.82 -18.73
CA LYS A 155 4.53 -16.76 -18.44
C LYS A 155 5.00 -18.02 -17.71
N SER A 156 6.30 -18.20 -17.54
CA SER A 156 6.87 -19.36 -16.86
C SER A 156 8.19 -19.05 -16.16
N THR A 157 8.56 -19.89 -15.20
CA THR A 157 9.86 -19.84 -14.52
C THR A 157 11.03 -19.97 -15.48
N ASP A 158 10.90 -20.81 -16.52
CA ASP A 158 11.94 -20.98 -17.55
C ASP A 158 12.19 -19.67 -18.32
N GLU A 159 11.13 -18.97 -18.70
CA GLU A 159 11.26 -17.67 -19.35
C GLU A 159 11.96 -16.64 -18.45
N VAL A 160 11.61 -16.58 -17.16
CA VAL A 160 12.30 -15.71 -16.18
C VAL A 160 13.79 -16.08 -16.06
N SER A 161 14.10 -17.37 -15.97
CA SER A 161 15.47 -17.90 -15.93
C SER A 161 16.28 -17.46 -17.15
N ARG A 162 15.73 -17.64 -18.36
CA ARG A 162 16.38 -17.26 -19.61
C ARG A 162 16.58 -15.75 -19.73
N ILE A 163 15.60 -14.95 -19.32
CA ILE A 163 15.72 -13.49 -19.27
C ILE A 163 16.86 -13.07 -18.34
N LEU A 164 16.87 -13.56 -17.09
CA LEU A 164 17.87 -13.16 -16.11
C LEU A 164 19.27 -13.63 -16.49
N LYS A 165 19.40 -14.84 -17.06
CA LYS A 165 20.65 -15.33 -17.61
C LYS A 165 21.20 -14.40 -18.70
N TYR A 166 20.35 -13.92 -19.60
CA TYR A 166 20.73 -12.96 -20.63
C TYR A 166 21.12 -11.61 -20.04
N CYS A 167 20.26 -11.02 -19.19
CA CYS A 167 20.53 -9.75 -18.51
C CYS A 167 21.85 -9.80 -17.73
N ASN A 168 22.11 -10.90 -17.02
CA ASN A 168 23.37 -11.11 -16.30
C ASN A 168 24.57 -11.20 -17.23
N SER A 169 24.46 -11.86 -18.39
CA SER A 169 25.54 -11.92 -19.38
C SER A 169 25.88 -10.53 -19.95
N ARG A 170 24.86 -9.71 -20.19
CA ARG A 170 24.98 -8.35 -20.75
C ARG A 170 25.19 -7.27 -19.68
N CYS A 171 25.07 -7.61 -18.40
CA CYS A 171 25.02 -6.64 -17.30
C CYS A 171 23.90 -5.60 -17.49
N LEU A 172 22.72 -6.03 -17.94
CA LEU A 172 21.51 -5.20 -17.98
C LEU A 172 20.87 -5.23 -16.59
N ALA A 173 20.64 -4.05 -16.02
CA ALA A 173 19.91 -3.92 -14.77
C ALA A 173 18.42 -4.26 -14.96
N VAL A 174 17.81 -4.81 -13.91
CA VAL A 174 16.46 -5.38 -13.93
C VAL A 174 15.66 -4.89 -12.72
N VAL A 175 14.39 -4.55 -12.93
CA VAL A 175 13.42 -4.30 -11.86
C VAL A 175 12.30 -5.33 -11.93
N PRO A 176 12.20 -6.23 -10.93
CA PRO A 176 11.04 -7.10 -10.78
C PRO A 176 9.82 -6.27 -10.39
N GLN A 177 8.68 -6.52 -11.03
CA GLN A 177 7.45 -5.79 -10.79
C GLN A 177 6.25 -6.75 -10.68
N GLY A 178 5.47 -6.57 -9.61
CA GLY A 178 4.17 -7.25 -9.46
C GLY A 178 3.03 -6.32 -9.85
N GLY A 179 2.05 -6.16 -8.94
CA GLY A 179 0.92 -5.23 -9.09
C GLY A 179 1.26 -3.73 -9.05
N ASN A 180 2.53 -3.37 -8.87
CA ASN A 180 3.01 -1.98 -8.77
C ASN A 180 2.31 -1.12 -7.69
N THR A 181 1.93 -1.71 -6.56
CA THR A 181 1.24 -1.03 -5.44
C THR A 181 2.18 -0.66 -4.28
N GLY A 182 3.50 -0.74 -4.49
CA GLY A 182 4.51 -0.43 -3.47
C GLY A 182 4.62 1.06 -3.20
N LEU A 183 4.88 1.44 -1.94
CA LEU A 183 4.82 2.85 -1.49
C LEU A 183 6.19 3.51 -1.26
N VAL A 184 7.27 2.81 -1.60
CA VAL A 184 8.66 3.20 -1.30
C VAL A 184 9.55 3.31 -2.54
N GLY A 185 8.95 3.33 -3.74
CA GLY A 185 9.67 3.40 -5.02
C GLY A 185 10.44 2.11 -5.37
N GLY A 186 10.16 1.00 -4.68
CA GLY A 186 10.85 -0.29 -4.90
C GLY A 186 10.45 -0.98 -6.22
N SER A 187 9.22 -0.77 -6.69
CA SER A 187 8.61 -1.47 -7.84
C SER A 187 8.84 -0.82 -9.20
N VAL A 188 9.51 0.33 -9.26
CA VAL A 188 9.74 1.07 -10.52
C VAL A 188 11.22 1.35 -10.78
N PRO A 189 11.66 1.46 -12.05
CA PRO A 189 13.04 1.81 -12.40
C PRO A 189 13.48 3.15 -11.82
N VAL A 190 14.79 3.30 -11.56
CA VAL A 190 15.38 4.62 -11.28
C VAL A 190 15.83 5.29 -12.58
N PHE A 191 16.35 4.49 -13.51
CA PHE A 191 16.80 4.89 -14.83
C PHE A 191 16.16 4.00 -15.90
N ASP A 192 16.96 3.25 -16.65
CA ASP A 192 16.62 2.47 -17.82
C ASP A 192 16.60 0.95 -17.55
N GLU A 193 16.49 0.54 -16.29
CA GLU A 193 16.43 -0.87 -15.92
C GLU A 193 15.28 -1.59 -16.65
N VAL A 194 15.51 -2.82 -17.12
CA VAL A 194 14.49 -3.63 -17.78
C VAL A 194 13.44 -4.05 -16.75
N ILE A 195 12.17 -3.79 -17.01
CA ILE A 195 11.09 -4.19 -16.11
C ILE A 195 10.70 -5.64 -16.44
N ILE A 196 10.72 -6.52 -15.45
CA ILE A 196 10.16 -7.88 -15.56
C ILE A 196 8.89 -7.93 -14.73
N ASN A 197 7.73 -7.99 -15.38
CA ASN A 197 6.44 -7.96 -14.72
C ASN A 197 5.78 -9.34 -14.68
N MET A 198 5.40 -9.77 -13.48
CA MET A 198 4.95 -11.13 -13.21
C MET A 198 3.46 -11.37 -13.53
N ALA A 199 2.73 -10.38 -14.05
CA ALA A 199 1.27 -10.44 -14.20
C ALA A 199 0.72 -11.57 -15.09
N LEU A 200 1.53 -12.19 -15.95
CA LEU A 200 1.09 -13.34 -16.75
C LEU A 200 1.34 -14.69 -16.06
N MET A 201 2.15 -14.75 -15.00
CA MET A 201 2.33 -15.93 -14.15
C MET A 201 1.30 -15.93 -13.02
N LYS A 202 0.05 -16.25 -13.35
CA LYS A 202 -1.13 -16.06 -12.47
C LYS A 202 -1.94 -17.33 -12.20
N GLN A 203 -1.35 -18.51 -12.38
CA GLN A 203 -2.04 -19.77 -12.15
C GLN A 203 -1.99 -20.22 -10.69
N VAL A 204 -3.13 -20.72 -10.19
CA VAL A 204 -3.15 -21.59 -9.01
C VAL A 204 -2.68 -22.97 -9.47
N ILE A 205 -1.60 -23.47 -8.87
CA ILE A 205 -0.95 -24.72 -9.26
C ILE A 205 -1.61 -25.90 -8.55
N SER A 206 -1.81 -25.79 -7.24
CA SER A 206 -2.49 -26.81 -6.45
C SER A 206 -3.06 -26.22 -5.16
N PHE A 207 -4.09 -26.89 -4.63
CA PHE A 207 -4.65 -26.59 -3.32
C PHE A 207 -5.04 -27.90 -2.62
N ASP A 208 -4.46 -28.15 -1.45
CA ASP A 208 -4.82 -29.28 -0.60
C ASP A 208 -5.87 -28.84 0.42
N LYS A 209 -7.10 -29.33 0.24
CA LYS A 209 -8.26 -29.00 1.08
C LYS A 209 -8.17 -29.55 2.51
N ILE A 210 -7.29 -30.50 2.77
CA ILE A 210 -7.11 -31.07 4.11
C ILE A 210 -6.11 -30.23 4.90
N SER A 211 -4.94 -29.98 4.32
CA SER A 211 -3.89 -29.19 5.00
C SER A 211 -4.10 -27.68 4.89
N GLY A 212 -4.92 -27.21 3.95
CA GLY A 212 -5.08 -25.79 3.65
C GLY A 212 -3.87 -25.18 2.95
N ILE A 213 -3.07 -25.98 2.23
CA ILE A 213 -1.86 -25.49 1.58
C ILE A 213 -2.18 -25.11 0.13
N LEU A 214 -1.88 -23.86 -0.21
CA LEU A 214 -2.02 -23.29 -1.55
C LEU A 214 -0.64 -23.17 -2.20
N VAL A 215 -0.50 -23.68 -3.42
CA VAL A 215 0.65 -23.42 -4.29
C VAL A 215 0.17 -22.64 -5.52
N CYS A 216 0.78 -21.50 -5.78
CA CYS A 216 0.39 -20.61 -6.87
C CYS A 216 1.60 -19.87 -7.46
N GLU A 217 1.42 -19.32 -8.65
CA GLU A 217 2.42 -18.46 -9.29
C GLU A 217 2.44 -17.05 -8.67
N ALA A 218 3.60 -16.40 -8.75
CA ALA A 218 3.87 -15.13 -8.08
C ALA A 218 2.98 -13.96 -8.53
N GLY A 219 2.42 -14.02 -9.74
CA GLY A 219 1.56 -13.00 -10.33
C GLY A 219 0.08 -13.14 -9.97
N CYS A 220 -0.33 -14.14 -9.18
CA CYS A 220 -1.71 -14.24 -8.71
C CYS A 220 -2.08 -13.01 -7.87
N ILE A 221 -3.18 -12.35 -8.24
CA ILE A 221 -3.73 -11.20 -7.52
C ILE A 221 -4.31 -11.68 -6.19
N LEU A 222 -4.06 -10.93 -5.10
CA LEU A 222 -4.48 -11.35 -3.76
C LEU A 222 -6.01 -11.52 -3.65
N GLU A 223 -6.80 -10.63 -4.23
CA GLU A 223 -8.27 -10.72 -4.23
C GLU A 223 -8.80 -11.95 -4.99
N ASP A 224 -8.14 -12.34 -6.08
CA ASP A 224 -8.47 -13.56 -6.82
C ASP A 224 -8.19 -14.81 -5.96
N LEU A 225 -7.06 -14.82 -5.23
CA LEU A 225 -6.72 -15.91 -4.29
C LEU A 225 -7.70 -15.98 -3.12
N ILE A 226 -8.10 -14.82 -2.56
CA ILE A 226 -9.12 -14.75 -1.51
C ILE A 226 -10.42 -15.36 -2.01
N SER A 227 -10.87 -14.96 -3.21
CA SER A 227 -12.11 -15.45 -3.82
C SER A 227 -12.04 -16.96 -4.13
N PHE A 228 -10.90 -17.45 -4.60
CA PHE A 228 -10.67 -18.87 -4.82
C PHE A 228 -10.78 -19.69 -3.52
N LEU A 229 -10.10 -19.25 -2.45
CA LEU A 229 -10.10 -19.95 -1.16
C LEU A 229 -11.45 -19.88 -0.45
N ASP A 230 -12.18 -18.77 -0.59
CA ASP A 230 -13.50 -18.61 0.02
C ASP A 230 -14.47 -19.73 -0.42
N ASN A 231 -14.43 -20.05 -1.72
CA ASN A 231 -15.19 -21.15 -2.31
C ASN A 231 -14.74 -22.55 -1.83
N GLN A 232 -13.56 -22.65 -1.23
CA GLN A 232 -13.04 -23.90 -0.64
C GLN A 232 -13.20 -23.97 0.87
N GLY A 233 -13.72 -22.92 1.52
CA GLY A 233 -13.83 -22.85 2.98
C GLY A 233 -12.53 -22.43 3.69
N PHE A 234 -11.67 -21.67 3.01
CA PHE A 234 -10.39 -21.16 3.53
C PHE A 234 -10.27 -19.65 3.34
N VAL A 235 -9.28 -19.03 3.99
CA VAL A 235 -8.95 -17.62 3.83
C VAL A 235 -7.46 -17.43 3.61
N MET A 236 -7.07 -16.34 2.94
CA MET A 236 -5.67 -15.91 2.94
C MET A 236 -5.25 -15.46 4.35
N PRO A 237 -4.03 -15.77 4.82
CA PRO A 237 -3.53 -15.33 6.13
C PRO A 237 -3.19 -13.83 6.18
N LEU A 238 -3.28 -13.13 5.05
CA LEU A 238 -3.10 -11.70 4.93
C LEU A 238 -4.26 -11.07 4.15
N ASP A 239 -4.56 -9.81 4.46
CA ASP A 239 -5.48 -8.96 3.71
C ASP A 239 -5.03 -7.50 3.83
N LEU A 240 -5.14 -6.73 2.75
CA LEU A 240 -4.63 -5.36 2.68
C LEU A 240 -5.41 -4.53 1.66
N GLY A 241 -5.33 -3.20 1.76
CA GLY A 241 -6.14 -2.28 0.93
C GLY A 241 -5.91 -2.43 -0.58
N ALA A 242 -4.69 -2.79 -0.98
CA ALA A 242 -4.33 -3.00 -2.38
C ALA A 242 -4.68 -4.39 -2.95
N LYS A 243 -5.53 -5.20 -2.27
CA LYS A 243 -5.80 -6.61 -2.63
C LYS A 243 -6.25 -6.83 -4.07
N GLY A 244 -6.97 -5.86 -4.66
CA GLY A 244 -7.47 -5.94 -6.04
C GLY A 244 -6.39 -5.81 -7.11
N SER A 245 -5.16 -5.42 -6.73
CA SER A 245 -4.05 -5.23 -7.67
C SER A 245 -2.74 -5.87 -7.20
N CYS A 246 -2.49 -5.98 -5.89
CA CYS A 246 -1.26 -6.56 -5.38
C CYS A 246 -1.19 -8.06 -5.72
N GLN A 247 0.02 -8.53 -6.01
CA GLN A 247 0.27 -9.91 -6.40
C GLN A 247 1.03 -10.63 -5.29
N ILE A 248 0.79 -11.93 -5.14
CA ILE A 248 1.32 -12.72 -4.01
C ILE A 248 2.85 -12.70 -3.94
N GLY A 249 3.55 -12.75 -5.07
CA GLY A 249 5.01 -12.63 -5.12
C GLY A 249 5.49 -11.27 -4.63
N GLY A 250 4.76 -10.20 -4.95
CA GLY A 250 5.02 -8.86 -4.42
C GLY A 250 4.80 -8.78 -2.90
N ASN A 251 3.70 -9.36 -2.41
CA ASN A 251 3.41 -9.43 -0.97
C ASN A 251 4.52 -10.16 -0.21
N VAL A 252 5.00 -11.29 -0.73
CA VAL A 252 6.13 -12.03 -0.14
C VAL A 252 7.42 -11.22 -0.22
N ALA A 253 7.74 -10.64 -1.38
CA ALA A 253 8.96 -9.85 -1.57
C ALA A 253 9.01 -8.64 -0.64
N THR A 254 7.89 -8.06 -0.24
CA THR A 254 7.84 -6.94 0.72
C THR A 254 7.58 -7.37 2.16
N ASN A 255 7.37 -8.67 2.42
CA ASN A 255 6.88 -9.19 3.71
C ASN A 255 5.63 -8.42 4.19
N ALA A 256 4.65 -8.28 3.31
CA ALA A 256 3.40 -7.58 3.62
C ALA A 256 2.73 -8.17 4.87
N GLY A 257 2.32 -7.29 5.78
CA GLY A 257 1.54 -7.65 6.96
C GLY A 257 0.05 -7.51 6.67
N GLY A 258 -0.48 -6.33 6.95
CA GLY A 258 -1.88 -6.00 6.69
C GLY A 258 -2.80 -6.29 7.86
N LEU A 259 -4.11 -6.27 7.59
CA LEU A 259 -5.17 -6.11 8.60
C LEU A 259 -5.27 -7.28 9.60
N ARG A 260 -4.83 -8.47 9.18
CA ARG A 260 -4.97 -9.72 9.93
C ARG A 260 -3.67 -10.23 10.53
N LEU A 261 -2.61 -9.42 10.50
CA LEU A 261 -1.29 -9.76 11.04
C LEU A 261 -1.35 -10.17 12.51
N ILE A 262 -2.23 -9.54 13.32
CA ILE A 262 -2.37 -9.86 14.75
C ILE A 262 -2.81 -11.31 14.99
N ARG A 263 -3.57 -11.90 14.05
CA ARG A 263 -4.12 -13.25 14.18
C ARG A 263 -3.26 -14.31 13.51
N TYR A 264 -2.85 -14.06 12.28
CA TYR A 264 -2.15 -15.06 11.47
C TYR A 264 -0.64 -14.87 11.42
N GLY A 265 -0.14 -13.73 11.90
CA GLY A 265 1.28 -13.43 11.95
C GLY A 265 1.87 -13.09 10.58
N SER A 266 3.20 -12.97 10.55
CA SER A 266 3.96 -12.58 9.36
C SER A 266 3.94 -13.65 8.26
N LEU A 267 4.20 -13.24 7.02
CA LEU A 267 4.49 -14.16 5.92
C LEU A 267 5.69 -15.08 6.19
N HIS A 268 6.64 -14.69 7.04
CA HIS A 268 7.68 -15.61 7.53
C HIS A 268 7.10 -16.85 8.23
N GLY A 269 5.93 -16.78 8.87
CA GLY A 269 5.30 -17.93 9.52
C GLY A 269 4.36 -18.74 8.62
N ASN A 270 3.83 -18.10 7.57
CA ASN A 270 2.77 -18.65 6.71
C ASN A 270 3.28 -19.17 5.36
N VAL A 271 4.34 -18.60 4.80
CA VAL A 271 4.98 -19.12 3.58
C VAL A 271 5.74 -20.39 3.92
N LEU A 272 5.38 -21.50 3.27
CA LEU A 272 5.99 -22.81 3.47
C LEU A 272 7.14 -23.05 2.50
N GLY A 273 7.04 -22.50 1.29
CA GLY A 273 8.05 -22.69 0.25
C GLY A 273 7.98 -21.63 -0.84
N LEU A 274 9.10 -21.45 -1.56
CA LEU A 274 9.23 -20.51 -2.67
C LEU A 274 10.01 -21.15 -3.81
N GLU A 275 9.64 -20.83 -5.04
CA GLU A 275 10.51 -21.00 -6.20
C GLU A 275 11.05 -19.61 -6.58
N VAL A 276 12.37 -19.49 -6.71
CA VAL A 276 13.04 -18.20 -6.95
C VAL A 276 14.03 -18.35 -8.09
N VAL A 277 14.09 -17.37 -8.99
CA VAL A 277 15.13 -17.29 -10.01
C VAL A 277 16.17 -16.25 -9.57
N LEU A 278 17.43 -16.67 -9.46
CA LEU A 278 18.55 -15.83 -9.06
C LEU A 278 19.04 -14.95 -10.22
N ALA A 279 19.89 -13.96 -9.92
CA ALA A 279 20.39 -13.01 -10.90
C ALA A 279 21.08 -13.68 -12.09
N ASN A 280 21.80 -14.78 -11.87
CA ASN A 280 22.47 -15.54 -12.91
C ASN A 280 21.53 -16.42 -13.77
N GLY A 281 20.24 -16.47 -13.43
CA GLY A 281 19.23 -17.30 -14.08
C GLY A 281 19.01 -18.67 -13.43
N ASP A 282 19.78 -19.05 -12.40
CA ASP A 282 19.56 -20.33 -11.74
C ASP A 282 18.21 -20.35 -11.02
N VAL A 283 17.49 -21.46 -11.15
CA VAL A 283 16.22 -21.69 -10.45
C VAL A 283 16.52 -22.36 -9.12
N LEU A 284 16.26 -21.65 -8.02
CA LEU A 284 16.32 -22.17 -6.67
C LEU A 284 14.92 -22.67 -6.27
N ASP A 285 14.74 -23.99 -6.38
CA ASP A 285 13.51 -24.66 -5.97
C ASP A 285 13.55 -24.97 -4.46
N MET A 286 12.76 -24.22 -3.71
CA MET A 286 12.47 -24.44 -2.29
C MET A 286 10.96 -24.50 -2.09
N LEU A 287 10.20 -24.99 -3.08
CA LEU A 287 8.74 -24.97 -3.10
C LEU A 287 8.14 -26.10 -2.25
N GLY A 288 8.59 -26.19 -1.00
CA GLY A 288 8.09 -27.14 -0.02
C GLY A 288 6.63 -26.86 0.38
N THR A 289 5.91 -27.94 0.68
CA THR A 289 4.54 -27.94 1.21
C THR A 289 4.48 -28.55 2.61
N LEU A 290 5.62 -28.68 3.28
CA LEU A 290 5.67 -29.24 4.63
C LEU A 290 5.47 -28.15 5.68
N ARG A 291 4.66 -28.43 6.69
CA ARG A 291 4.47 -27.51 7.83
C ARG A 291 5.72 -27.37 8.70
N LYS A 292 6.54 -28.42 8.73
CA LYS A 292 7.82 -28.50 9.45
C LYS A 292 8.84 -29.20 8.58
N ASP A 293 9.95 -28.53 8.35
CA ASP A 293 11.09 -29.07 7.64
C ASP A 293 12.37 -28.42 8.19
N ASN A 294 13.26 -29.22 8.75
CA ASN A 294 14.49 -28.76 9.42
C ASN A 294 15.74 -29.33 8.73
N THR A 295 15.67 -29.64 7.43
CA THR A 295 16.82 -30.18 6.68
C THR A 295 17.75 -29.08 6.16
N GLY A 296 18.43 -28.38 7.07
CA GLY A 296 19.41 -27.34 6.76
C GLY A 296 18.93 -25.92 7.05
N TYR A 297 19.50 -24.93 6.35
CA TYR A 297 19.13 -23.52 6.54
C TYR A 297 17.79 -23.21 5.85
N ASP A 298 16.98 -22.39 6.48
CA ASP A 298 15.70 -21.96 5.92
C ASP A 298 15.87 -20.80 4.92
N LEU A 299 16.40 -21.13 3.74
CA LEU A 299 16.83 -20.15 2.73
C LEU A 299 15.67 -19.30 2.20
N LYS A 300 14.42 -19.79 2.22
CA LYS A 300 13.26 -19.03 1.72
C LYS A 300 13.10 -17.70 2.46
N HIS A 301 13.47 -17.66 3.74
CA HIS A 301 13.40 -16.44 4.56
C HIS A 301 14.32 -15.31 4.09
N LEU A 302 15.37 -15.59 3.33
CA LEU A 302 16.19 -14.55 2.74
C LEU A 302 15.42 -13.75 1.67
N PHE A 303 14.44 -14.38 1.01
CA PHE A 303 13.70 -13.78 -0.09
C PHE A 303 12.41 -13.07 0.36
N ILE A 304 11.84 -13.49 1.49
CA ILE A 304 10.70 -12.81 2.14
C ILE A 304 11.19 -11.46 2.70
N GLY A 305 10.65 -10.36 2.17
CA GLY A 305 11.12 -9.00 2.54
C GLY A 305 12.40 -8.55 1.81
N SER A 306 12.88 -9.28 0.80
CA SER A 306 14.07 -8.90 0.01
C SER A 306 13.82 -7.85 -1.07
N GLU A 307 12.55 -7.53 -1.34
CA GLU A 307 12.08 -6.56 -2.33
C GLU A 307 12.66 -6.80 -3.74
N GLY A 308 12.83 -8.07 -4.13
CA GLY A 308 13.34 -8.46 -5.45
C GLY A 308 14.84 -8.20 -5.65
N SER A 309 15.56 -7.83 -4.58
CA SER A 309 17.01 -7.56 -4.66
C SER A 309 17.87 -8.82 -4.65
N LEU A 310 17.36 -9.97 -4.19
CA LEU A 310 18.14 -11.22 -4.11
C LEU A 310 17.75 -12.26 -5.17
N GLY A 311 16.57 -12.10 -5.77
CA GLY A 311 16.00 -13.02 -6.76
C GLY A 311 14.57 -12.62 -7.12
N ILE A 312 14.03 -13.21 -8.18
CA ILE A 312 12.63 -13.05 -8.60
C ILE A 312 11.85 -14.27 -8.14
N ILE A 313 10.88 -14.05 -7.25
CA ILE A 313 9.95 -15.10 -6.80
C ILE A 313 9.02 -15.45 -7.98
N THR A 314 8.95 -16.72 -8.36
CA THR A 314 8.09 -17.22 -9.45
C THR A 314 6.90 -18.02 -8.95
N LYS A 315 7.04 -18.73 -7.82
CA LYS A 315 5.95 -19.50 -7.18
C LYS A 315 6.00 -19.39 -5.67
N VAL A 316 4.84 -19.52 -5.04
CA VAL A 316 4.65 -19.44 -3.59
C VAL A 316 3.82 -20.62 -3.12
N SER A 317 4.30 -21.29 -2.08
CA SER A 317 3.55 -22.25 -1.27
C SER A 317 3.23 -21.60 0.07
N ILE A 318 1.95 -21.48 0.41
CA ILE A 318 1.47 -20.75 1.58
C ILE A 318 0.39 -21.53 2.34
N LEU A 319 0.47 -21.49 3.67
CA LEU A 319 -0.56 -22.04 4.55
C LEU A 319 -1.74 -21.07 4.63
N THR A 320 -2.94 -21.58 4.37
CA THR A 320 -4.19 -20.83 4.40
C THR A 320 -5.04 -21.31 5.59
N PRO A 321 -5.44 -20.41 6.50
CA PRO A 321 -6.33 -20.78 7.60
C PRO A 321 -7.73 -21.20 7.10
N PRO A 322 -8.44 -22.07 7.84
CA PRO A 322 -9.84 -22.35 7.55
C PRO A 322 -10.68 -21.08 7.71
N LYS A 323 -11.71 -20.94 6.88
CA LYS A 323 -12.72 -19.89 7.02
C LYS A 323 -13.59 -20.20 8.23
N LEU A 324 -13.61 -19.32 9.20
CA LEU A 324 -14.47 -19.46 10.38
C LEU A 324 -15.83 -18.77 10.14
N SER A 325 -16.86 -19.24 10.84
CA SER A 325 -18.27 -18.90 10.60
C SER A 325 -18.72 -17.60 11.25
N SER A 326 -18.11 -17.20 12.37
CA SER A 326 -18.45 -15.97 13.07
C SER A 326 -17.42 -14.88 12.80
N VAL A 327 -17.89 -13.74 12.30
CA VAL A 327 -17.09 -12.52 12.15
C VAL A 327 -17.89 -11.36 12.70
N ASN A 328 -17.31 -10.60 13.64
CA ASN A 328 -17.94 -9.42 14.23
C ASN A 328 -17.00 -8.23 14.11
N ILE A 329 -17.53 -7.05 13.78
CA ILE A 329 -16.76 -5.80 13.67
C ILE A 329 -17.36 -4.74 14.59
N ALA A 330 -16.56 -4.20 15.49
CA ALA A 330 -16.90 -3.06 16.33
C ALA A 330 -16.09 -1.83 15.94
N PHE A 331 -16.76 -0.69 15.76
CA PHE A 331 -16.15 0.61 15.52
C PHE A 331 -16.38 1.50 16.74
N LEU A 332 -15.32 1.85 17.44
CA LEU A 332 -15.36 2.42 18.79
C LEU A 332 -14.68 3.79 18.81
N ALA A 333 -15.13 4.69 19.67
CA ALA A 333 -14.49 5.97 19.94
C ALA A 333 -13.85 5.99 21.33
N CYS A 334 -12.64 6.54 21.39
CA CYS A 334 -11.88 6.76 22.61
C CYS A 334 -11.62 8.26 22.80
N GLN A 335 -11.66 8.74 24.05
CA GLN A 335 -11.39 10.14 24.37
C GLN A 335 -9.90 10.49 24.18
N ASP A 336 -9.00 9.56 24.46
CA ASP A 336 -7.55 9.77 24.38
C ASP A 336 -6.79 8.50 23.96
N TYR A 337 -5.50 8.68 23.68
CA TYR A 337 -4.62 7.60 23.23
C TYR A 337 -4.30 6.57 24.33
N LEU A 338 -4.27 6.98 25.61
CA LEU A 338 -4.05 6.05 26.72
C LEU A 338 -5.23 5.08 26.86
N SER A 339 -6.46 5.55 26.63
CA SER A 339 -7.64 4.70 26.58
C SER A 339 -7.56 3.69 25.44
N CYS A 340 -7.09 4.09 24.25
CA CYS A 340 -6.84 3.16 23.13
C CYS A 340 -5.85 2.04 23.51
N GLN A 341 -4.76 2.39 24.22
CA GLN A 341 -3.76 1.42 24.66
C GLN A 341 -4.31 0.43 25.70
N LYS A 342 -5.08 0.92 26.68
CA LYS A 342 -5.74 0.08 27.68
C LYS A 342 -6.79 -0.83 27.03
N LEU A 343 -7.54 -0.31 26.06
CA LEU A 343 -8.52 -1.07 25.28
C LEU A 343 -7.86 -2.21 24.51
N LEU A 344 -6.68 -1.99 23.90
CA LEU A 344 -5.91 -3.06 23.25
C LEU A 344 -5.47 -4.15 24.25
N LEU A 345 -5.01 -3.75 25.45
CA LEU A 345 -4.63 -4.71 26.48
C LEU A 345 -5.83 -5.56 26.92
N GLU A 346 -6.99 -4.93 27.10
CA GLU A 346 -8.22 -5.60 27.50
C GLU A 346 -8.74 -6.51 26.39
N ALA A 347 -8.74 -6.05 25.13
CA ALA A 347 -9.12 -6.86 23.97
C ALA A 347 -8.26 -8.14 23.89
N LYS A 348 -6.94 -8.03 24.12
CA LYS A 348 -6.04 -9.20 24.14
C LYS A 348 -6.35 -10.19 25.26
N ARG A 349 -6.82 -9.73 26.42
CA ARG A 349 -7.14 -10.60 27.57
C ARG A 349 -8.51 -11.23 27.43
N SER A 350 -9.49 -10.43 27.00
CA SER A 350 -10.90 -10.77 27.09
C SER A 350 -11.45 -11.33 25.78
N LEU A 351 -11.00 -10.85 24.62
CA LEU A 351 -11.33 -11.45 23.32
C LEU A 351 -10.34 -12.58 22.98
N GLY A 352 -9.08 -12.45 23.38
CA GLY A 352 -8.09 -13.52 23.30
C GLY A 352 -7.94 -14.08 21.89
N GLU A 353 -8.22 -15.38 21.74
CA GLU A 353 -8.03 -16.16 20.54
C GLU A 353 -8.93 -15.75 19.37
N ILE A 354 -10.07 -15.08 19.61
CA ILE A 354 -10.98 -14.67 18.53
C ILE A 354 -10.63 -13.30 17.94
N LEU A 355 -9.75 -12.51 18.58
CA LEU A 355 -9.32 -11.22 18.05
C LEU A 355 -8.61 -11.39 16.70
N SER A 356 -9.11 -10.72 15.65
CA SER A 356 -8.58 -10.83 14.28
C SER A 356 -8.03 -9.54 13.70
N ALA A 357 -8.51 -8.38 14.17
CA ALA A 357 -7.92 -7.09 13.86
C ALA A 357 -8.11 -6.08 15.01
N PHE A 358 -7.17 -5.14 15.14
CA PHE A 358 -7.28 -3.98 16.02
C PHE A 358 -6.59 -2.80 15.33
N GLU A 359 -7.38 -1.97 14.67
CA GLU A 359 -6.90 -0.77 13.99
C GLU A 359 -7.26 0.49 14.75
N PHE A 360 -6.48 1.54 14.56
CA PHE A 360 -6.63 2.82 15.23
C PHE A 360 -6.48 3.96 14.22
N MET A 361 -7.25 5.03 14.41
CA MET A 361 -7.13 6.28 13.66
C MET A 361 -7.50 7.47 14.54
N ASP A 362 -6.89 8.63 14.30
CA ASP A 362 -7.27 9.88 14.99
C ASP A 362 -8.37 10.63 14.23
N SER A 363 -8.87 11.71 14.83
CA SER A 363 -9.91 12.55 14.23
C SER A 363 -9.46 13.22 12.94
N VAL A 364 -8.16 13.52 12.78
CA VAL A 364 -7.64 14.17 11.58
C VAL A 364 -7.65 13.19 10.40
N ALA A 365 -7.25 11.94 10.62
CA ALA A 365 -7.34 10.89 9.61
C ALA A 365 -8.80 10.64 9.20
N MET A 366 -9.71 10.59 10.19
CA MET A 366 -11.15 10.48 9.95
C MET A 366 -11.67 11.64 9.07
N ASP A 367 -11.34 12.89 9.43
CA ASP A 367 -11.74 14.07 8.66
C ASP A 367 -11.20 14.03 7.23
N VAL A 368 -9.95 13.61 7.04
CA VAL A 368 -9.34 13.48 5.71
C VAL A 368 -10.11 12.47 4.87
N VAL A 369 -10.48 11.31 5.44
CA VAL A 369 -11.25 10.32 4.68
C VAL A 369 -12.65 10.83 4.36
N LEU A 370 -13.39 11.37 5.35
CA LEU A 370 -14.75 11.86 5.13
C LEU A 370 -14.84 13.01 4.12
N ASN A 371 -13.80 13.86 4.06
CA ASN A 371 -13.77 15.00 3.14
C ASN A 371 -13.29 14.66 1.72
N ASN A 372 -12.60 13.52 1.52
CA ASN A 372 -11.96 13.19 0.25
C ASN A 372 -12.47 11.90 -0.40
N LEU A 373 -13.16 11.01 0.33
CA LEU A 373 -13.74 9.78 -0.21
C LEU A 373 -15.27 9.85 -0.24
N ASP A 374 -15.82 9.79 -1.46
CA ASP A 374 -17.27 9.77 -1.67
C ASP A 374 -17.91 8.49 -1.11
N GLY A 375 -19.08 8.64 -0.51
CA GLY A 375 -19.90 7.52 -0.01
C GLY A 375 -19.47 6.94 1.33
N VAL A 376 -18.45 7.50 1.98
CA VAL A 376 -18.02 7.12 3.32
C VAL A 376 -18.70 8.00 4.38
N ARG A 377 -19.10 7.42 5.51
CA ARG A 377 -19.75 8.14 6.62
C ARG A 377 -19.16 7.68 7.94
N ASN A 378 -19.08 8.58 8.91
CA ASN A 378 -18.78 8.21 10.29
C ASN A 378 -20.01 7.49 10.86
N PRO A 379 -19.89 6.23 11.33
CA PRO A 379 -21.01 5.50 11.90
C PRO A 379 -21.41 5.98 13.29
N LEU A 380 -20.55 6.74 13.98
CA LEU A 380 -20.82 7.27 15.32
C LEU A 380 -21.56 8.61 15.26
N ALA A 381 -22.20 8.99 16.36
CA ALA A 381 -22.86 10.28 16.46
C ALA A 381 -21.82 11.41 16.24
N PRO A 382 -22.25 12.58 15.72
CA PRO A 382 -21.38 13.74 15.54
C PRO A 382 -21.04 14.39 16.90
N THR A 383 -20.25 13.68 17.70
CA THR A 383 -19.65 14.12 18.95
C THR A 383 -18.13 14.23 18.75
N ALA A 384 -17.50 15.15 19.48
CA ALA A 384 -16.05 15.39 19.37
C ALA A 384 -15.28 14.22 20.01
N HIS A 385 -14.95 13.21 19.21
CA HIS A 385 -14.04 12.13 19.58
C HIS A 385 -12.66 12.41 18.99
N ASN A 386 -11.61 12.14 19.76
CA ASN A 386 -10.24 12.38 19.31
C ASN A 386 -9.67 11.16 18.58
N PHE A 387 -10.15 9.96 18.92
CA PHE A 387 -9.61 8.70 18.43
C PHE A 387 -10.72 7.69 18.16
N TYR A 388 -10.49 6.86 17.14
CA TYR A 388 -11.37 5.77 16.74
C TYR A 388 -10.58 4.46 16.68
N VAL A 389 -11.23 3.36 17.04
CA VAL A 389 -10.67 2.01 17.05
C VAL A 389 -11.62 1.08 16.31
N LEU A 390 -11.10 0.28 15.38
CA LEU A 390 -11.83 -0.78 14.69
C LEU A 390 -11.33 -2.13 15.22
N ILE A 391 -12.22 -2.92 15.80
CA ILE A 391 -11.93 -4.28 16.30
C ILE A 391 -12.68 -5.27 15.43
N GLU A 392 -11.97 -6.28 14.93
CA GLU A 392 -12.57 -7.45 14.29
C GLU A 392 -12.32 -8.68 15.17
N THR A 393 -13.35 -9.52 15.31
CA THR A 393 -13.21 -10.87 15.85
C THR A 393 -13.62 -11.89 14.80
N THR A 394 -12.93 -13.02 14.78
CA THR A 394 -13.21 -14.16 13.91
C THR A 394 -13.10 -15.46 14.72
N GLY A 395 -14.18 -16.22 14.77
CA GLY A 395 -14.31 -17.43 15.56
C GLY A 395 -15.35 -18.40 14.99
N THR A 396 -15.59 -19.51 15.70
CA THR A 396 -16.36 -20.65 15.19
C THR A 396 -17.80 -20.69 15.65
N GLU A 397 -18.15 -19.96 16.71
CA GLU A 397 -19.47 -20.07 17.35
C GLU A 397 -20.03 -18.67 17.60
N GLU A 398 -21.06 -18.32 16.83
CA GLU A 398 -21.57 -16.96 16.78
C GLU A 398 -22.11 -16.47 18.12
N SER A 399 -22.79 -17.32 18.89
CA SER A 399 -23.39 -16.88 20.16
C SER A 399 -22.33 -16.57 21.23
N TYR A 400 -21.31 -17.41 21.35
CA TYR A 400 -20.18 -17.27 22.25
C TYR A 400 -19.30 -16.10 21.86
N ASP A 401 -18.99 -15.97 20.56
CA ASP A 401 -18.14 -14.89 20.05
C ASP A 401 -18.82 -13.52 20.25
N LYS A 402 -20.14 -13.44 20.04
CA LYS A 402 -20.94 -12.25 20.35
C LYS A 402 -21.01 -11.98 21.84
N GLU A 403 -21.29 -12.97 22.68
CA GLU A 403 -21.34 -12.78 24.14
C GLU A 403 -19.99 -12.29 24.70
N LYS A 404 -18.88 -12.82 24.19
CA LYS A 404 -17.51 -12.41 24.56
C LYS A 404 -17.23 -10.97 24.13
N LEU A 405 -17.64 -10.59 22.92
CA LEU A 405 -17.54 -9.21 22.43
C LEU A 405 -18.42 -8.24 23.23
N GLU A 406 -19.67 -8.60 23.50
CA GLU A 406 -20.60 -7.79 24.29
C GLU A 406 -20.08 -7.57 25.72
N LYS A 407 -19.61 -8.62 26.41
CA LYS A 407 -18.99 -8.51 27.74
C LYS A 407 -17.78 -7.58 27.72
N PHE A 408 -16.93 -7.70 26.70
CA PHE A 408 -15.79 -6.81 26.51
C PHE A 408 -16.23 -5.35 26.32
N LEU A 409 -17.25 -5.10 25.49
CA LEU A 409 -17.76 -3.75 25.22
C LEU A 409 -18.38 -3.13 26.48
N VAL A 410 -19.23 -3.87 27.21
CA VAL A 410 -19.84 -3.41 28.46
C VAL A 410 -18.76 -3.06 29.49
N GLY A 411 -17.80 -3.97 29.74
CA GLY A 411 -16.70 -3.70 30.68
C GLY A 411 -15.81 -2.52 30.26
N SER A 412 -15.62 -2.32 28.96
CA SER A 412 -14.84 -1.20 28.42
C SER A 412 -15.59 0.15 28.51
N MET A 413 -16.91 0.15 28.41
CA MET A 413 -17.74 1.32 28.66
C MET A 413 -17.80 1.67 30.16
N GLU A 414 -18.03 0.67 31.02
CA GLU A 414 -18.08 0.86 32.49
C GLU A 414 -16.76 1.38 33.07
N SER A 415 -15.62 0.94 32.51
CA SER A 415 -14.29 1.43 32.88
C SER A 415 -13.92 2.79 32.26
N GLY A 416 -14.80 3.37 31.44
CA GLY A 416 -14.63 4.67 30.79
C GLY A 416 -13.58 4.68 29.67
N LEU A 417 -13.20 3.51 29.13
CA LEU A 417 -12.25 3.41 28.02
C LEU A 417 -12.88 3.79 26.68
N ILE A 418 -14.16 3.47 26.50
CA ILE A 418 -14.94 3.76 25.29
C ILE A 418 -15.95 4.88 25.62
N SER A 419 -16.00 5.91 24.78
CA SER A 419 -17.00 6.98 24.90
C SER A 419 -18.25 6.76 24.04
N ASP A 420 -18.10 6.06 22.91
CA ASP A 420 -19.19 5.71 21.98
C ASP A 420 -18.74 4.54 21.09
N GLY A 421 -19.65 3.81 20.46
CA GLY A 421 -19.30 2.68 19.59
C GLY A 421 -20.47 2.06 18.86
N VAL A 422 -20.22 1.54 17.65
CA VAL A 422 -21.21 0.86 16.80
C VAL A 422 -20.68 -0.51 16.37
N LEU A 423 -21.50 -1.53 16.55
CA LEU A 423 -21.26 -2.88 16.02
C LEU A 423 -21.85 -3.00 14.62
N ALA A 424 -21.08 -3.51 13.67
CA ALA A 424 -21.56 -3.79 12.32
C ALA A 424 -22.66 -4.87 12.36
N GLN A 425 -23.80 -4.59 11.73
CA GLN A 425 -24.95 -5.48 11.67
C GLN A 425 -24.92 -6.39 10.43
N ASP A 426 -24.15 -6.03 9.40
CA ASP A 426 -24.02 -6.79 8.17
C ASP A 426 -22.65 -6.57 7.47
N ILE A 427 -22.42 -7.34 6.39
CA ILE A 427 -21.17 -7.33 5.63
C ILE A 427 -20.91 -6.02 4.87
N ASN A 428 -21.97 -5.28 4.50
CA ASN A 428 -21.83 -4.00 3.81
C ASN A 428 -21.37 -2.92 4.80
N GLN A 429 -21.92 -2.93 6.01
CA GLN A 429 -21.50 -2.04 7.09
C GLN A 429 -20.07 -2.35 7.53
N ALA A 430 -19.72 -3.63 7.66
CA ALA A 430 -18.34 -4.09 7.89
C ALA A 430 -17.37 -3.56 6.82
N SER A 431 -17.73 -3.69 5.54
CA SER A 431 -16.93 -3.21 4.41
C SER A 431 -16.78 -1.68 4.41
N ALA A 432 -17.80 -0.95 4.84
CA ALA A 432 -17.77 0.51 4.94
C ALA A 432 -16.79 1.00 6.01
N PHE A 433 -16.68 0.31 7.16
CA PHE A 433 -15.76 0.67 8.24
C PHE A 433 -14.30 0.58 7.80
N TRP A 434 -13.95 -0.42 7.00
CA TRP A 434 -12.58 -0.61 6.50
C TRP A 434 -12.08 0.50 5.57
N ARG A 435 -12.99 1.22 4.90
CA ARG A 435 -12.63 2.32 3.99
C ARG A 435 -12.13 3.58 4.71
N LEU A 436 -12.31 3.68 6.03
CA LEU A 436 -11.96 4.85 6.85
C LEU A 436 -10.47 5.04 7.16
N ARG A 437 -9.60 4.12 6.73
CA ARG A 437 -8.22 3.98 7.26
C ARG A 437 -7.10 4.60 6.37
N GLU A 438 -7.39 5.20 5.22
CA GLU A 438 -6.33 5.56 4.25
C GLU A 438 -5.79 7.02 4.30
N ILE A 439 -4.45 7.10 4.30
CA ILE A 439 -3.51 8.20 3.93
C ILE A 439 -3.13 9.30 4.97
N LEU A 440 -1.80 9.47 5.18
CA LEU A 440 -1.04 10.76 5.13
C LEU A 440 0.50 10.59 5.29
N ALA A 441 1.30 11.42 4.60
CA ALA A 441 2.77 11.49 4.73
C ALA A 441 3.31 12.91 4.46
N GLN A 442 4.00 13.53 5.45
CA GLN A 442 5.03 14.59 5.30
C GLN A 442 5.51 15.13 6.68
N ILE A 443 6.53 14.52 7.33
CA ILE A 443 7.21 15.06 8.55
C ILE A 443 8.69 14.56 8.68
N GLU A 444 9.39 14.31 7.58
CA GLU A 444 10.79 13.84 7.62
C GLU A 444 11.77 15.03 7.79
N PRO A 445 12.91 14.91 8.51
CA PRO A 445 13.48 13.72 9.17
C PRO A 445 13.09 13.55 10.65
N PHE A 446 12.37 14.49 11.26
CA PHE A 446 12.05 14.50 12.69
C PHE A 446 11.40 13.19 13.17
N VAL A 447 10.54 12.59 12.35
CA VAL A 447 9.90 11.30 12.67
C VAL A 447 10.90 10.14 12.72
N TYR A 448 11.95 10.12 11.88
CA TYR A 448 12.93 9.04 11.90
C TYR A 448 13.81 9.08 13.15
N GLU A 449 14.24 10.27 13.56
CA GLU A 449 15.01 10.46 14.80
C GLU A 449 14.16 10.09 16.02
N TRP A 450 12.91 10.54 16.07
CA TRP A 450 11.99 10.17 17.14
C TRP A 450 11.80 8.66 17.22
N THR A 451 11.51 8.00 16.09
CA THR A 451 11.35 6.54 16.01
C THR A 451 12.60 5.80 16.48
N SER A 452 13.78 6.23 16.03
CA SER A 452 15.06 5.63 16.41
C SER A 452 15.35 5.76 17.92
N ASN A 453 15.07 6.94 18.50
CA ASN A 453 15.20 7.17 19.96
C ASN A 453 14.31 6.25 20.81
N HIS A 454 13.23 5.72 20.23
CA HIS A 454 12.34 4.75 20.87
C HIS A 454 12.63 3.29 20.44
N ARG A 455 13.77 3.04 19.76
CA ARG A 455 14.16 1.74 19.22
C ARG A 455 13.10 1.13 18.28
N GLY A 456 12.36 1.98 17.58
CA GLY A 456 11.32 1.58 16.63
C GLY A 456 11.85 1.29 15.22
N SER A 457 10.97 0.72 14.38
CA SER A 457 11.24 0.55 12.95
C SER A 457 10.74 1.76 12.15
N ILE A 458 11.59 2.35 11.31
CA ILE A 458 11.18 3.42 10.38
C ILE A 458 10.35 2.91 9.18
N SER A 459 10.27 1.59 9.02
CA SER A 459 9.36 0.94 8.08
C SER A 459 8.89 -0.39 8.67
N ALA A 460 7.66 -0.40 9.18
CA ALA A 460 7.08 -1.60 9.78
C ALA A 460 6.68 -2.63 8.72
N GLU A 461 6.09 -2.17 7.61
CA GLU A 461 5.51 -3.06 6.58
C GLU A 461 5.90 -2.69 5.15
N HIS A 462 5.89 -1.41 4.77
CA HIS A 462 6.02 -1.00 3.36
C HIS A 462 7.42 -1.24 2.74
N GLY A 463 8.36 -1.80 3.48
CA GLY A 463 9.73 -2.02 3.03
C GLY A 463 10.58 -0.75 3.02
N VAL A 464 11.78 -0.87 2.44
CA VAL A 464 12.80 0.18 2.39
C VAL A 464 12.79 0.87 1.03
N GLY A 465 12.76 0.08 -0.05
CA GLY A 465 12.77 0.55 -1.43
C GLY A 465 13.88 1.56 -1.75
N LEU A 466 13.57 2.48 -2.66
CA LEU A 466 14.41 3.62 -2.99
C LEU A 466 14.33 4.67 -1.88
N MET A 467 13.13 4.91 -1.36
CA MET A 467 12.82 6.01 -0.45
C MET A 467 13.62 5.98 0.85
N LYS A 468 13.83 4.80 1.42
CA LYS A 468 14.42 4.65 2.78
C LYS A 468 15.78 3.95 2.78
N ALA A 469 16.36 3.63 1.62
CA ALA A 469 17.64 2.89 1.53
C ALA A 469 18.74 3.51 2.39
N ASN A 470 18.96 4.82 2.28
CA ASN A 470 19.98 5.54 3.06
C ASN A 470 19.53 5.87 4.49
N LYS A 471 18.29 5.52 4.88
CA LYS A 471 17.71 5.75 6.20
C LYS A 471 17.68 4.47 7.05
N ILE A 472 18.10 3.32 6.50
CA ILE A 472 18.04 2.02 7.18
C ILE A 472 18.74 2.01 8.56
N PHE A 473 19.80 2.81 8.72
CA PHE A 473 20.57 2.92 9.96
C PHE A 473 19.80 3.51 11.15
N TYR A 474 18.64 4.14 10.94
CA TYR A 474 17.77 4.55 12.05
C TYR A 474 17.16 3.34 12.79
N SER A 475 17.13 2.16 12.17
CA SER A 475 16.54 0.93 12.76
C SER A 475 17.45 -0.30 12.70
N LYS A 476 18.61 -0.24 12.04
CA LYS A 476 19.55 -1.36 11.89
C LYS A 476 20.97 -0.94 12.22
N SER A 477 21.73 -1.86 12.85
CA SER A 477 23.15 -1.63 13.12
C SER A 477 23.99 -1.70 11.85
N PRO A 478 25.16 -1.05 11.81
CA PRO A 478 26.09 -1.14 10.67
C PRO A 478 26.48 -2.58 10.31
N GLU A 479 26.68 -3.45 11.29
CA GLU A 479 27.08 -4.84 11.09
C GLU A 479 25.97 -5.65 10.41
N ALA A 480 24.71 -5.43 10.81
CA ALA A 480 23.56 -6.07 10.19
C ALA A 480 23.42 -5.64 8.72
N VAL A 481 23.56 -4.35 8.44
CA VAL A 481 23.49 -3.83 7.07
C VAL A 481 24.66 -4.33 6.22
N GLN A 482 25.86 -4.43 6.79
CA GLN A 482 27.03 -5.00 6.11
C GLN A 482 26.83 -6.48 5.78
N LEU A 483 26.22 -7.26 6.68
CA LEU A 483 25.88 -8.65 6.40
C LEU A 483 24.85 -8.77 5.25
N MET A 484 23.82 -7.93 5.23
CA MET A 484 22.87 -7.87 4.11
C MET A 484 23.59 -7.55 2.78
N ALA A 485 24.53 -6.60 2.81
CA ALA A 485 25.35 -6.26 1.66
C ALA A 485 26.21 -7.43 1.17
N SER A 486 26.79 -8.21 2.08
CA SER A 486 27.55 -9.42 1.75
C SER A 486 26.67 -10.49 1.11
N ILE A 487 25.45 -10.71 1.62
CA ILE A 487 24.48 -11.64 1.02
C ILE A 487 24.10 -11.18 -0.38
N LYS A 488 23.79 -9.89 -0.59
CA LYS A 488 23.49 -9.33 -1.90
C LYS A 488 24.63 -9.57 -2.89
N LYS A 489 25.87 -9.31 -2.51
CA LYS A 489 27.06 -9.54 -3.36
C LYS A 489 27.29 -11.02 -3.66
N LEU A 490 26.90 -11.92 -2.75
CA LEU A 490 27.02 -13.36 -2.97
C LEU A 490 26.03 -13.84 -4.04
N VAL A 491 24.76 -13.45 -3.94
CA VAL A 491 23.68 -13.97 -4.82
C VAL A 491 23.54 -13.18 -6.13
N ASP A 492 23.94 -11.91 -6.13
CA ASP A 492 23.95 -11.04 -7.30
C ASP A 492 25.24 -10.20 -7.35
N PRO A 493 26.38 -10.80 -7.74
CA PRO A 493 27.68 -10.14 -7.76
C PRO A 493 27.74 -8.92 -8.70
N LYS A 494 26.92 -8.92 -9.76
CA LYS A 494 26.81 -7.81 -10.72
C LYS A 494 25.81 -6.75 -10.29
N THR A 495 25.08 -6.99 -9.21
CA THR A 495 24.06 -6.10 -8.65
C THR A 495 22.98 -5.70 -9.67
N ILE A 496 22.67 -6.58 -10.62
CA ILE A 496 21.69 -6.29 -11.69
C ILE A 496 20.25 -6.31 -11.19
N LEU A 497 19.95 -7.04 -10.11
CA LEU A 497 18.59 -7.15 -9.58
C LEU A 497 18.27 -5.97 -8.66
N ASN A 498 17.26 -5.21 -9.07
CA ASN A 498 16.66 -4.09 -8.36
C ASN A 498 17.69 -3.10 -7.77
N PRO A 499 18.62 -2.55 -8.58
CA PRO A 499 19.69 -1.69 -8.09
C PRO A 499 19.15 -0.41 -7.45
N TYR A 500 20.03 0.26 -6.70
CA TYR A 500 19.75 1.55 -6.03
C TYR A 500 18.70 1.48 -4.90
N LYS A 501 18.24 0.28 -4.53
CA LYS A 501 17.16 0.09 -3.55
C LYS A 501 17.61 -0.80 -2.41
N VAL A 502 16.82 -0.78 -1.33
CA VAL A 502 16.92 -1.60 -0.11
C VAL A 502 18.17 -1.32 0.74
N LEU A 503 19.35 -1.30 0.15
CA LEU A 503 20.63 -1.08 0.83
C LEU A 503 21.23 0.29 0.48
N PRO A 504 21.96 0.93 1.41
CA PRO A 504 22.60 2.22 1.16
C PRO A 504 23.55 2.19 -0.05
N HIS A 505 23.52 3.23 -0.89
CA HIS A 505 24.36 3.28 -2.08
C HIS A 505 25.86 3.29 -1.76
N SER A 506 26.25 3.82 -0.60
CA SER A 506 27.66 3.85 -0.18
C SER A 506 28.27 2.47 0.03
N LEU A 507 27.46 1.45 0.34
CA LEU A 507 27.91 0.07 0.56
C LEU A 507 27.90 -0.77 -0.73
N MET A 508 27.08 -0.35 -1.69
CA MET A 508 26.94 -1.00 -2.98
C MET A 508 27.84 -0.27 -3.99
N SER A 509 28.95 -0.89 -4.36
CA SER A 509 29.91 -0.33 -5.33
C SER A 509 29.31 -0.35 -6.75
N TYR A 510 28.42 0.60 -7.02
CA TYR A 510 27.89 0.86 -8.35
C TYR A 510 28.85 1.70 -9.21
N SER A 511 29.95 2.18 -8.64
CA SER A 511 31.08 2.86 -9.30
C SER A 511 31.96 1.90 -10.07
#